data_AF-A0AAW0AGN2-F1
#
_entry.id   AF-A0AAW0AGN2-F1
#
_cell.length_a   1.000
_cell.length_b   1.000
_cell.length_c   1.000
_cell.angle_alpha   90.00
_cell.angle_beta   90.00
_cell.angle_gamma   90.00
#
_symmetry.space_group_name_H-M   'P 1'
#
loop_
_entity.id
_entity.type
_entity.pdbx_description
1 polymer ?
#
loop_
_entity_poly.entity_id
_entity_poly.type
_entity_poly.pdbx_seq_one_letter_code
_entity_poly.pdbx_strand_id
1 'polypeptide(L)'
;AQLLSGDCGEQWNKLVNLWWMFEVNADFDGPAKGMGTKERPSEVKGWIQRKRVGGPQPRLTDVFGFSVTWWLWWVAINPQWRTRSANGRRLERAGEGDWSALRSQTGPNGLLNALICLRWWKDAERIPCGDWDEAVEDMLWVLQRL
;
A
#
# COMPACT_ATOMS: atom_id res chain seq x y z
N ALA A 1 6.25 15.11 -0.48
CA ALA A 1 6.94 15.53 0.76
C ALA A 1 7.20 14.37 1.76
N GLN A 2 6.35 13.33 1.85
CA GLN A 2 6.54 12.23 2.83
C GLN A 2 6.96 10.87 2.22
N LEU A 3 6.58 10.57 0.97
CA LEU A 3 7.03 9.34 0.27
C LEU A 3 8.49 9.42 -0.23
N LEU A 4 8.99 10.64 -0.43
CA LEU A 4 10.30 10.92 -1.03
C LEU A 4 11.38 11.30 0.01
N SER A 5 11.07 11.26 1.31
CA SER A 5 11.99 11.75 2.35
C SER A 5 12.98 10.66 2.77
N GLY A 6 14.25 10.73 2.39
CA GLY A 6 15.23 9.69 2.74
C GLY A 6 15.13 8.43 1.86
N ASP A 7 16.15 7.57 1.94
CA ASP A 7 16.32 6.42 1.05
C ASP A 7 15.66 5.16 1.62
N CYS A 8 14.78 4.54 0.84
CA CYS A 8 14.16 3.25 1.16
C CYS A 8 14.56 2.17 0.13
N GLY A 9 15.59 2.43 -0.68
CA GLY A 9 16.12 1.50 -1.67
C GLY A 9 15.50 1.65 -3.06
N GLU A 10 16.13 1.00 -4.03
CA GLU A 10 15.81 1.14 -5.46
C GLU A 10 14.39 0.69 -5.81
N GLN A 11 13.93 -0.44 -5.25
CA GLN A 11 12.60 -0.98 -5.53
C GLN A 11 11.49 -0.04 -5.02
N TRP A 12 11.69 0.60 -3.87
CA TRP A 12 10.78 1.63 -3.38
C TRP A 12 10.70 2.83 -4.33
N ASN A 13 11.85 3.31 -4.80
CA ASN A 13 11.87 4.44 -5.73
C ASN A 13 11.16 4.10 -7.06
N LYS A 14 11.35 2.88 -7.57
CA LYS A 14 10.60 2.37 -8.73
C LYS A 14 9.09 2.33 -8.45
N LEU A 15 8.69 1.83 -7.29
CA LEU A 15 7.29 1.76 -6.86
C LEU A 15 6.65 3.16 -6.80
N VAL A 16 7.31 4.12 -6.15
CA VAL A 16 6.80 5.50 -6.03
C VAL A 16 6.69 6.16 -7.40
N ASN A 17 7.65 5.95 -8.30
CA ASN A 17 7.60 6.49 -9.66
C ASN A 17 6.46 5.89 -10.48
N LEU A 18 6.25 4.57 -10.41
CA LEU A 18 5.13 3.90 -11.09
C LEU A 18 3.77 4.35 -10.54
N TRP A 19 3.64 4.46 -9.22
CA TRP A 19 2.44 5.02 -8.60
C TRP A 19 2.18 6.46 -9.07
N TRP A 20 3.23 7.30 -9.13
CA TRP A 20 3.08 8.67 -9.61
C TRP A 20 2.56 8.73 -11.06
N MET A 21 3.12 7.92 -11.96
CA MET A 21 2.63 7.85 -13.35
C MET A 21 1.19 7.35 -13.43
N PHE A 22 0.83 6.35 -12.61
CA PHE A 22 -0.54 5.85 -12.51
C PHE A 22 -1.53 6.95 -12.10
N GLU A 23 -1.18 7.76 -11.09
CA GLU A 23 -2.01 8.90 -10.66
C GLU A 23 -2.12 9.99 -11.72
N VAL A 24 -1.01 10.34 -12.37
CA VAL A 24 -0.98 11.35 -13.45
C VAL A 24 -1.88 10.93 -14.60
N ASN A 25 -1.85 9.66 -15.01
CA ASN A 25 -2.70 9.14 -16.09
C ASN A 25 -4.20 9.18 -15.75
N ALA A 26 -4.56 9.28 -14.49
CA ALA A 26 -5.93 9.37 -14.01
C ALA A 26 -6.33 10.79 -13.58
N ASP A 27 -5.51 11.81 -13.87
CA ASP A 27 -5.68 13.20 -13.42
C ASP A 27 -5.87 13.32 -11.89
N PHE A 28 -5.34 12.36 -11.14
CA PHE A 28 -5.56 12.22 -9.69
C PHE A 28 -7.05 12.10 -9.29
N ASP A 29 -7.94 11.84 -10.24
CA ASP A 29 -9.36 11.64 -10.00
C ASP A 29 -9.59 10.21 -9.52
N GLY A 30 -10.32 10.07 -8.42
CA GLY A 30 -10.52 8.79 -7.75
C GLY A 30 -11.83 8.75 -6.98
N PRO A 31 -12.29 7.55 -6.60
CA PRO A 31 -13.59 7.35 -6.00
C PRO A 31 -13.70 8.08 -4.66
N ALA A 32 -14.83 8.74 -4.44
CA ALA A 32 -15.13 9.43 -3.20
C ALA A 32 -15.04 8.50 -1.96
N LYS A 33 -15.40 7.21 -2.14
CA LYS A 33 -15.38 6.20 -1.06
C LYS A 33 -14.00 5.59 -0.80
N GLY A 34 -13.05 5.71 -1.73
CA GLY A 34 -11.70 5.17 -1.60
C GLY A 34 -11.61 3.64 -1.58
N MET A 35 -10.44 3.16 -1.16
CA MET A 35 -10.17 1.73 -0.99
C MET A 35 -11.05 1.09 0.09
N GLY A 36 -11.32 -0.21 -0.05
CA GLY A 36 -12.10 -1.00 0.90
C GLY A 36 -11.56 -0.88 2.34
N THR A 37 -12.45 -0.86 3.33
CA THR A 37 -12.07 -0.62 4.73
C THR A 37 -11.88 -1.89 5.56
N LYS A 38 -12.14 -3.06 4.97
CA LYS A 38 -12.01 -4.37 5.62
C LYS A 38 -10.55 -4.63 5.98
N GLU A 39 -10.26 -4.99 7.22
CA GLU A 39 -8.90 -5.20 7.77
C GLU A 39 -7.96 -3.98 7.70
N ARG A 40 -8.44 -2.78 7.33
CA ARG A 40 -7.59 -1.59 7.20
C ARG A 40 -6.90 -1.25 8.53
N PRO A 41 -5.58 -1.01 8.55
CA PRO A 41 -4.88 -0.61 9.77
C PRO A 41 -5.51 0.62 10.43
N SER A 42 -5.62 0.59 11.76
CA SER A 42 -6.31 1.62 12.54
C SER A 42 -5.65 3.00 12.43
N GLU A 43 -4.33 3.00 12.24
CA GLU A 43 -3.45 4.14 12.04
C GLU A 43 -3.85 4.91 10.77
N VAL A 44 -4.18 4.17 9.70
CA VAL A 44 -4.65 4.76 8.43
C VAL A 44 -6.00 5.42 8.62
N LYS A 45 -6.92 4.77 9.35
CA LYS A 45 -8.23 5.34 9.66
C LYS A 45 -8.07 6.67 10.40
N GLY A 46 -7.23 6.71 11.43
CA GLY A 46 -6.96 7.94 12.19
C GLY A 46 -6.30 9.02 11.34
N TRP A 47 -5.36 8.65 10.46
CA TRP A 47 -4.66 9.58 9.57
C TRP A 47 -5.60 10.21 8.52
N ILE A 48 -6.45 9.40 7.88
CA ILE A 48 -7.46 9.89 6.91
C ILE A 48 -8.47 10.82 7.62
N GLN A 49 -8.94 10.45 8.82
CA GLN A 49 -9.90 11.26 9.58
C GLN A 49 -9.36 12.65 9.95
N ARG A 50 -8.03 12.78 10.15
CA ARG A 50 -7.37 14.06 10.41
C ARG A 50 -7.07 14.86 9.14
N LYS A 51 -7.78 14.55 8.03
CA LYS A 51 -7.61 15.16 6.71
C LYS A 51 -6.18 15.06 6.17
N ARG A 52 -5.36 14.14 6.70
CA ARG A 52 -3.94 14.01 6.33
C ARG A 52 -3.11 15.27 6.63
N VAL A 53 -3.67 16.24 7.37
CA VAL A 53 -3.00 17.52 7.66
C VAL A 53 -2.17 17.37 8.93
N GLY A 54 -0.85 17.52 8.79
CA GLY A 54 0.04 18.06 9.83
C GLY A 54 0.28 17.25 11.11
N GLY A 55 -0.29 16.04 11.26
CA GLY A 55 0.05 15.17 12.38
C GLY A 55 1.38 14.44 12.17
N PRO A 56 2.18 14.17 13.23
CA PRO A 56 3.32 13.26 13.11
C PRO A 56 2.85 11.90 12.58
N GLN A 57 3.71 11.21 11.82
CA GLN A 57 3.48 9.83 11.42
C GLN A 57 3.03 9.01 12.64
N PRO A 58 2.06 8.09 12.50
CA PRO A 58 1.66 7.24 13.60
C PRO A 58 2.89 6.47 14.10
N ARG A 59 3.15 6.53 15.41
CA ARG A 59 4.25 5.79 16.01
C ARG A 59 3.87 4.31 16.06
N LEU A 60 4.40 3.52 15.12
CA LEU A 60 4.20 2.09 15.10
C LEU A 60 5.04 1.44 16.20
N THR A 61 4.39 1.01 17.29
CA THR A 61 5.05 0.31 18.41
C THR A 61 5.12 -1.20 18.19
N ASP A 62 4.17 -1.76 17.43
CA ASP A 62 4.14 -3.18 17.02
C ASP A 62 4.20 -3.27 15.50
N VAL A 63 5.42 -3.34 14.96
CA VAL A 63 5.68 -3.42 13.52
C VAL A 63 5.18 -4.74 12.94
N PHE A 64 5.26 -5.83 13.71
CA PHE A 64 4.81 -7.15 13.24
C PHE A 64 3.28 -7.22 13.14
N GLY A 65 2.56 -6.76 14.17
CA GLY A 65 1.11 -6.66 14.11
C GLY A 65 0.64 -5.73 12.99
N PHE A 66 1.35 -4.62 12.77
CA PHE A 66 1.08 -3.73 11.65
C PHE A 66 1.28 -4.43 10.29
N SER A 67 2.37 -5.20 10.12
CA SER A 67 2.62 -5.91 8.86
C SER A 67 1.54 -6.94 8.54
N VAL A 68 1.10 -7.70 9.54
CA VAL A 68 0.00 -8.66 9.41
C VAL A 68 -1.28 -7.95 8.97
N THR A 69 -1.62 -6.83 9.63
CA THR A 69 -2.84 -6.07 9.33
C THR A 69 -2.77 -5.44 7.94
N TRP A 70 -1.61 -4.92 7.54
CA TRP A 70 -1.39 -4.38 6.20
C TRP A 70 -1.62 -5.43 5.13
N TRP A 71 -1.04 -6.64 5.28
CA TRP A 71 -1.24 -7.74 4.34
C TRP A 71 -2.70 -8.20 4.27
N LEU A 72 -3.38 -8.31 5.42
CA LEU A 72 -4.80 -8.66 5.46
C LEU A 72 -5.66 -7.64 4.69
N TRP A 73 -5.37 -6.35 4.88
CA TRP A 73 -6.02 -5.28 4.12
C TRP A 73 -5.70 -5.33 2.63
N TRP A 74 -4.43 -5.49 2.28
CA TRP A 74 -3.97 -5.57 0.90
C TRP A 74 -4.64 -6.73 0.16
N VAL A 75 -4.73 -7.90 0.79
CA VAL A 75 -5.49 -9.04 0.25
C VAL A 75 -6.97 -8.70 0.08
N ALA A 76 -7.59 -8.00 1.04
CA ALA A 76 -9.02 -7.68 0.99
C ALA A 76 -9.40 -6.70 -0.11
N ILE A 77 -8.48 -5.83 -0.55
CA ILE A 77 -8.73 -4.85 -1.62
C ILE A 77 -8.29 -5.33 -3.01
N ASN A 78 -7.50 -6.41 -3.07
CA ASN A 78 -7.05 -7.00 -4.32
C ASN A 78 -8.15 -7.84 -4.99
N PRO A 79 -8.07 -8.05 -6.32
CA PRO A 79 -9.00 -8.91 -7.03
C PRO A 79 -9.01 -10.35 -6.51
N GLN A 80 -10.18 -11.00 -6.55
CA GLN A 80 -10.38 -12.35 -6.04
C GLN A 80 -9.59 -13.43 -6.79
N TRP A 81 -9.20 -13.18 -8.04
CA TRP A 81 -8.42 -14.13 -8.82
C TRP A 81 -6.97 -14.25 -8.33
N ARG A 82 -6.48 -13.29 -7.53
CA ARG A 82 -5.15 -13.37 -6.94
C ARG A 82 -5.12 -14.43 -5.83
N THR A 83 -4.25 -15.41 -5.99
CA THR A 83 -4.05 -16.49 -5.02
C THR A 83 -3.22 -16.01 -3.83
N ARG A 84 -3.45 -16.62 -2.67
CA ARG A 84 -2.60 -16.42 -1.49
C ARG A 84 -1.39 -17.34 -1.56
N SER A 85 -0.27 -16.89 -1.02
CA SER A 85 0.94 -17.71 -0.85
C SER A 85 0.66 -18.93 0.02
N ALA A 86 1.54 -19.94 -0.03
CA ALA A 86 1.40 -21.18 0.74
C ALA A 86 1.18 -20.99 2.25
N ASN A 87 1.75 -19.93 2.85
CA ASN A 87 1.54 -19.59 4.26
C ASN A 87 0.26 -18.76 4.54
N GLY A 88 -0.53 -18.45 3.50
CA GLY A 88 -1.79 -17.71 3.56
C GLY A 88 -1.66 -16.22 3.86
N ARG A 89 -0.44 -15.71 4.11
CA ARG A 89 -0.20 -14.34 4.59
C ARG A 89 -0.07 -13.31 3.48
N ARG A 90 0.41 -13.69 2.29
CA ARG A 90 0.69 -12.78 1.18
C ARG A 90 -0.11 -13.18 -0.05
N LEU A 91 -0.05 -12.34 -1.09
CA LEU A 91 -0.54 -12.70 -2.41
C LEU A 91 0.60 -13.24 -3.26
N GLU A 92 0.28 -14.15 -4.17
CA GLU A 92 1.21 -14.57 -5.21
C GLU A 92 1.28 -13.50 -6.30
N ARG A 93 2.47 -13.33 -6.88
CA ARG A 93 2.74 -12.46 -8.03
C ARG A 93 2.56 -13.23 -9.35
N ALA A 94 1.42 -13.92 -9.47
CA ALA A 94 1.10 -14.81 -10.57
C ALA A 94 -0.39 -14.74 -10.94
N GLY A 95 -0.73 -15.30 -12.10
CA GLY A 95 -2.09 -15.30 -12.64
C GLY A 95 -2.46 -14.02 -13.39
N GLU A 96 -3.67 -14.04 -13.97
CA GLU A 96 -4.25 -12.96 -14.75
C GLU A 96 -5.75 -12.85 -14.48
N GLY A 97 -6.30 -11.64 -14.62
CA GLY A 97 -7.72 -11.38 -14.45
C GLY A 97 -8.04 -9.89 -14.45
N ASP A 98 -9.27 -9.55 -14.08
CA ASP A 98 -9.74 -8.17 -14.06
C ASP A 98 -9.11 -7.36 -12.90
N TRP A 99 -8.51 -6.23 -13.23
CA TRP A 99 -7.88 -5.28 -12.31
C TRP A 99 -8.76 -4.08 -11.96
N SER A 100 -10.00 -4.03 -12.43
CA SER A 100 -10.92 -2.88 -12.24
C SER A 100 -11.08 -2.45 -10.78
N ALA A 101 -10.99 -3.40 -9.84
CA ALA A 101 -11.00 -3.14 -8.41
C ALA A 101 -9.88 -2.19 -7.94
N LEU A 102 -8.71 -2.22 -8.60
CA LEU A 102 -7.55 -1.39 -8.29
C LEU A 102 -7.30 -0.26 -9.30
N ARG A 103 -7.71 -0.42 -10.57
CA ARG A 103 -7.54 0.63 -11.60
C ARG A 103 -8.23 1.94 -11.26
N SER A 104 -9.36 1.86 -10.55
CA SER A 104 -10.07 3.02 -10.05
C SER A 104 -9.51 3.59 -8.75
N GLN A 105 -8.49 2.99 -8.13
CA GLN A 105 -7.99 3.40 -6.81
C GLN A 105 -6.90 4.46 -6.91
N THR A 106 -7.27 5.59 -7.48
CA THR A 106 -6.46 6.80 -7.67
C THR A 106 -6.90 7.89 -6.68
N GLY A 107 -6.20 9.02 -6.70
CA GLY A 107 -6.46 10.17 -5.86
C GLY A 107 -6.16 9.95 -4.37
N PRO A 108 -6.57 10.90 -3.51
CA PRO A 108 -6.18 10.90 -2.10
C PRO A 108 -6.72 9.71 -1.29
N ASN A 109 -7.76 9.05 -1.79
CA ASN A 109 -8.39 7.89 -1.14
C ASN A 109 -7.99 6.55 -1.78
N GLY A 110 -7.13 6.57 -2.80
CA GLY A 110 -6.67 5.41 -3.56
C GLY A 110 -5.42 4.75 -2.97
N LEU A 111 -4.59 4.18 -3.87
CA LEU A 111 -3.38 3.41 -3.57
C LEU A 111 -2.35 4.18 -2.74
N LEU A 112 -2.37 5.51 -2.77
CA LEU A 112 -1.58 6.37 -1.89
C LEU A 112 -1.63 5.92 -0.42
N ASN A 113 -2.80 5.49 0.07
CA ASN A 113 -2.93 5.08 1.47
C ASN A 113 -2.16 3.77 1.76
N ALA A 114 -2.09 2.84 0.80
CA ALA A 114 -1.30 1.62 0.95
C ALA A 114 0.21 1.92 0.88
N LEU A 115 0.64 2.81 -0.03
CA LEU A 115 2.04 3.26 -0.10
C LEU A 115 2.47 3.94 1.21
N ILE A 116 1.66 4.84 1.76
CA ILE A 116 2.01 5.55 2.99
C ILE A 116 2.18 4.60 4.18
N CYS A 117 1.37 3.53 4.26
CA CYS A 117 1.59 2.48 5.25
C CYS A 117 2.96 1.83 5.13
N LEU A 118 3.38 1.47 3.90
CA LEU A 118 4.69 0.88 3.67
C LEU A 118 5.80 1.85 4.08
N ARG A 119 5.58 3.16 3.89
CA ARG A 119 6.53 4.15 4.35
C ARG A 119 6.66 4.18 5.87
N TRP A 120 5.53 4.22 6.59
CA TRP A 120 5.54 4.18 8.06
C TRP A 120 6.15 2.90 8.60
N TRP A 121 5.85 1.78 7.95
CA TRP A 121 6.45 0.49 8.29
C TRP A 121 7.97 0.56 8.13
N LYS A 122 8.48 1.04 7.00
CA LYS A 122 9.94 1.15 6.80
C LYS A 122 10.61 2.01 7.85
N ASP A 123 10.00 3.15 8.17
CA ASP A 123 10.53 4.09 9.18
C ASP A 123 10.56 3.47 10.60
N ALA A 124 9.64 2.54 10.90
CA ALA A 124 9.54 1.88 12.20
C ALA A 124 10.33 0.55 12.29
N GLU A 125 10.65 -0.07 11.16
CA GLU A 125 11.37 -1.34 11.09
C GLU A 125 12.83 -1.18 11.53
N ARG A 126 13.17 -1.78 12.68
CA ARG A 126 14.54 -1.75 13.21
C ARG A 126 15.39 -2.94 12.79
N ILE A 127 14.75 -4.09 12.63
CA ILE A 127 15.37 -5.34 12.22
C ILE A 127 14.58 -5.84 11.01
N PRO A 128 15.14 -5.75 9.79
CA PRO A 128 14.47 -6.21 8.59
C PRO A 128 14.16 -7.70 8.65
N CYS A 129 12.90 -8.07 8.43
CA CYS A 129 12.48 -9.47 8.32
C CYS A 129 12.09 -9.87 6.89
N GLY A 130 12.27 -8.97 5.92
CA GLY A 130 11.96 -9.16 4.50
C GLY A 130 10.47 -9.02 4.14
N ASP A 131 9.59 -8.91 5.13
CA ASP A 131 8.14 -8.80 4.88
C ASP A 131 7.74 -7.45 4.25
N TRP A 132 8.50 -6.39 4.55
CA TRP A 132 8.33 -5.09 3.90
C TRP A 132 8.76 -5.13 2.43
N ASP A 133 9.91 -5.76 2.12
CA ASP A 133 10.41 -5.86 0.75
C ASP A 133 9.42 -6.62 -0.15
N GLU A 134 8.81 -7.67 0.38
CA GLU A 134 7.78 -8.45 -0.32
C GLU A 134 6.50 -7.66 -0.58
N ALA A 135 6.14 -6.76 0.33
CA ALA A 135 5.01 -5.86 0.13
C ALA A 135 5.30 -4.82 -0.96
N VAL A 136 6.52 -4.29 -0.98
CA VAL A 136 6.99 -3.38 -2.04
C VAL A 136 6.99 -4.08 -3.39
N GLU A 137 7.54 -5.29 -3.47
CA GLU A 137 7.56 -6.08 -4.70
C GLU A 137 6.15 -6.43 -5.19
N ASP A 138 5.23 -6.77 -4.29
CA ASP A 138 3.85 -7.06 -4.67
C ASP A 138 3.14 -5.83 -5.23
N MET A 139 3.23 -4.68 -4.56
CA MET A 139 2.66 -3.44 -5.07
C MET A 139 3.28 -3.02 -6.41
N LEU A 140 4.59 -3.23 -6.58
CA LEU A 140 5.29 -2.96 -7.83
C LEU A 140 4.72 -3.83 -8.96
N TRP A 141 4.56 -5.12 -8.70
CA TRP A 141 3.99 -6.08 -9.65
C TRP A 141 2.56 -5.74 -10.07
N VAL A 142 1.75 -5.24 -9.12
CA VAL A 142 0.40 -4.74 -9.37
C VAL A 142 0.44 -3.49 -10.26
N LEU A 143 1.19 -2.47 -9.88
CA LEU A 143 1.23 -1.19 -10.62
C LEU A 143 1.78 -1.33 -12.04
N GLN A 144 2.64 -2.31 -12.31
CA GLN A 144 3.08 -2.65 -13.66
C GLN A 144 1.96 -3.19 -14.57
N ARG A 145 0.80 -3.53 -14.01
CA ARG A 145 -0.36 -4.15 -14.69
C ARG A 145 -1.62 -3.28 -14.65
N LEU A 146 -1.58 -2.15 -13.96
CA LEU A 146 -2.67 -1.16 -13.92
C LEU A 146 -2.53 -0.20 -15.09
#